data_AF-A0A954A5J0-F1
#
_entry.id   AF-A0A954A5J0-F1
#
_cell.length_a   1.000
_cell.length_b   1.000
_cell.length_c   1.000
_cell.angle_alpha   90.00
_cell.angle_beta   90.00
_cell.angle_gamma   90.00
#
_symmetry.space_group_name_H-M   'P 1'
#
loop_
_entity.id
_entity.type
_entity.pdbx_description
1 polymer ?
#
loop_
_entity_poly.entity_id
_entity_poly.type
_entity_poly.pdbx_seq_one_letter_code
_entity_poly.pdbx_strand_id
1 'polypeptide(L)'
;MIIDTDPTALRDDLDDGRTTVLILAADSAVALTETPSYAIHELLASRTDLEPWRRFFLIPDLAVLTPQESWDWFENETAQYIVLGGGVPKRAGPWGSVDDLLRRDGSPSILRIRRAFARGDQL
;
A
#
# COMPACT_ATOMS: atom_id res chain seq x y z
N MET A 1 -0.86 14.20 -12.26
CA MET A 1 -1.52 12.89 -12.16
C MET A 1 -0.43 11.84 -12.07
N ILE A 2 -0.02 11.48 -10.86
CA ILE A 2 0.79 10.28 -10.60
C ILE A 2 0.03 9.49 -9.56
N ILE A 3 -1.02 8.83 -10.02
CA ILE A 3 -1.23 7.45 -9.57
C ILE A 3 -0.09 6.73 -10.29
N ASP A 4 0.93 6.21 -9.60
CA ASP A 4 2.01 5.46 -10.28
C ASP A 4 1.53 4.07 -10.74
N THR A 5 0.22 3.86 -10.73
CA THR A 5 -0.43 2.59 -11.00
C THR A 5 -1.66 2.86 -11.83
N ASP A 6 -1.57 2.46 -13.09
CA ASP A 6 -2.72 2.25 -13.97
C ASP A 6 -3.87 1.64 -13.15
N PRO A 7 -5.04 2.29 -13.05
CA PRO A 7 -6.21 1.73 -12.36
C PRO A 7 -6.57 0.32 -12.85
N THR A 8 -6.20 -0.02 -14.09
CA THR A 8 -6.30 -1.36 -14.65
C THR A 8 -5.36 -2.32 -13.94
N ALA A 9 -4.09 -1.97 -13.73
CA ALA A 9 -3.11 -2.81 -13.02
C ALA A 9 -3.51 -3.07 -11.57
N LEU A 10 -4.07 -2.06 -10.87
CA LEU A 10 -4.62 -2.26 -9.54
C LEU A 10 -5.78 -3.27 -9.57
N ARG A 11 -6.72 -3.12 -10.50
CA ARG A 11 -7.84 -4.05 -10.65
C ARG A 11 -7.37 -5.47 -10.97
N ASP A 12 -6.44 -5.61 -11.91
CA ASP A 12 -5.87 -6.91 -12.30
C ASP A 12 -5.20 -7.61 -11.11
N ASP A 13 -4.43 -6.88 -10.30
CA ASP A 13 -3.79 -7.42 -9.10
C ASP A 13 -4.80 -7.70 -7.97
N LEU A 14 -5.94 -6.98 -7.90
CA LEU A 14 -7.02 -7.28 -6.96
C LEU A 14 -7.79 -8.55 -7.35
N ASP A 15 -7.91 -8.83 -8.64
CA ASP A 15 -8.56 -10.03 -9.18
C ASP A 15 -7.64 -11.28 -9.13
N ASP A 16 -6.32 -11.10 -8.99
CA ASP A 16 -5.39 -12.21 -8.77
C ASP A 16 -5.36 -12.64 -7.29
N GLY A 17 -6.08 -13.72 -6.98
CA GLY A 17 -6.10 -14.35 -5.64
C GLY A 17 -4.77 -14.97 -5.18
N ARG A 18 -3.69 -14.87 -5.96
CA ARG A 18 -2.34 -15.33 -5.56
C ARG A 18 -1.41 -14.21 -5.13
N THR A 19 -1.79 -12.95 -5.38
CA THR A 19 -0.95 -11.80 -5.04
C THR A 19 -1.33 -11.21 -3.69
N THR A 20 -0.35 -10.65 -3.02
CA THR A 20 -0.55 -9.84 -1.82
C THR A 20 -0.17 -8.41 -2.13
N VAL A 21 -1.07 -7.48 -1.86
CA VAL A 21 -0.99 -6.09 -2.33
C VAL A 21 -0.83 -5.18 -1.13
N LEU A 22 0.24 -4.38 -1.08
CA LEU A 22 0.40 -3.29 -0.12
C LEU A 22 -0.06 -1.98 -0.78
N ILE A 23 -1.07 -1.32 -0.22
CA ILE A 23 -1.54 -0.03 -0.70
C ILE A 23 -1.14 1.04 0.33
N LEU A 24 -0.52 2.12 -0.15
CA LEU A 24 -0.09 3.27 0.63
C LEU A 24 -0.98 4.46 0.28
N ALA A 25 -1.65 5.06 1.27
CA ALA A 25 -2.34 6.33 1.11
C ALA A 25 -1.34 7.48 1.33
N ALA A 26 -1.26 8.41 0.39
CA ALA A 26 -0.46 9.62 0.56
C ALA A 26 -1.16 10.62 1.49
N ASP A 27 -0.36 11.47 2.13
CA ASP A 27 -0.89 12.66 2.80
C ASP A 27 -1.16 13.76 1.78
N SER A 28 -2.44 14.08 1.57
CA SER A 28 -2.87 15.09 0.62
C SER A 28 -2.57 16.53 1.08
N ALA A 29 -2.24 16.72 2.37
CA ALA A 29 -1.85 18.02 2.92
C ALA A 29 -0.39 18.41 2.62
N VAL A 30 0.43 17.47 2.11
CA VAL A 30 1.87 17.63 1.90
C VAL A 30 2.22 17.31 0.45
N ALA A 31 3.30 17.89 -0.07
CA ALA A 31 3.80 17.52 -1.39
C ALA A 31 4.13 16.01 -1.42
N LEU A 32 3.65 15.27 -2.43
CA LEU A 32 3.78 13.81 -2.50
C LEU A 32 5.21 13.32 -2.22
N THR A 33 6.20 14.00 -2.81
CA THR A 33 7.63 13.66 -2.70
C THR A 33 8.21 13.81 -1.29
N GLU A 34 7.50 14.50 -0.40
CA GLU A 34 7.88 14.71 1.00
C GLU A 34 7.11 13.77 1.95
N THR A 35 6.20 12.94 1.42
CA THR A 35 5.42 12.01 2.25
C THR A 35 6.18 10.71 2.54
N PRO A 36 6.02 10.14 3.76
CA PRO A 36 6.58 8.83 4.06
C PRO A 36 6.10 7.71 3.12
N SER A 37 4.85 7.78 2.66
CA SER A 37 4.26 6.85 1.70
C SER A 37 5.05 6.83 0.39
N TYR A 38 5.45 8.00 -0.11
CA TYR A 38 6.29 8.09 -1.32
C TYR A 38 7.69 7.52 -1.09
N ALA A 39 8.33 7.82 0.05
CA ALA A 39 9.64 7.26 0.38
C ALA A 39 9.63 5.71 0.45
N ILE A 40 8.56 5.12 0.99
CA ILE A 40 8.37 3.67 1.02
C ILE A 40 8.16 3.12 -0.40
N HIS A 41 7.34 3.81 -1.20
CA HIS A 41 7.10 3.44 -2.58
C HIS A 41 8.40 3.41 -3.39
N GLU A 42 9.20 4.47 -3.33
CA GLU A 42 10.52 4.55 -3.98
C GLU A 42 11.47 3.46 -3.50
N LEU A 43 11.50 3.17 -2.19
CA LEU A 43 12.28 2.05 -1.68
C LEU A 43 11.84 0.75 -2.37
N LEU A 44 10.55 0.44 -2.43
CA LEU A 44 10.05 -0.81 -3.02
C LEU A 44 10.30 -0.86 -4.53
N ALA A 45 10.10 0.24 -5.24
CA ALA A 45 10.37 0.36 -6.68
C ALA A 45 11.85 0.12 -7.02
N SER A 46 12.78 0.51 -6.14
CA SER A 46 14.21 0.28 -6.32
C SER A 46 14.67 -1.17 -6.11
N ARG A 47 13.79 -2.06 -5.60
CA ARG A 47 14.13 -3.43 -5.21
C ARG A 47 13.84 -4.42 -6.33
N THR A 48 14.84 -5.25 -6.63
CA THR A 48 14.70 -6.37 -7.58
C THR A 48 14.54 -7.72 -6.88
N ASP A 49 14.64 -7.76 -5.55
CA ASP A 49 14.58 -8.98 -4.73
C ASP A 49 13.24 -9.16 -4.01
N LEU A 50 12.24 -8.35 -4.34
CA LEU A 50 10.87 -8.58 -3.90
C LEU A 50 10.28 -9.77 -4.65
N GLU A 51 9.52 -10.59 -3.94
CA GLU A 51 8.86 -11.74 -4.53
C GLU A 51 7.85 -11.28 -5.59
N PRO A 52 7.79 -11.91 -6.79
CA PRO A 52 6.98 -11.42 -7.91
C PRO A 52 5.47 -11.33 -7.64
N TRP A 53 4.97 -12.09 -6.64
CA TRP A 53 3.57 -12.09 -6.23
C TRP A 53 3.23 -11.01 -5.20
N ARG A 54 4.23 -10.24 -4.72
CA ARG A 54 4.00 -9.08 -3.86
C ARG A 54 3.92 -7.84 -4.72
N ARG A 55 2.83 -7.11 -4.56
CA ARG A 55 2.52 -5.90 -5.32
C ARG A 55 2.38 -4.73 -4.37
N PHE A 56 2.66 -3.54 -4.85
CA PHE A 56 2.53 -2.33 -4.04
C PHE A 56 2.04 -1.17 -4.89
N PHE A 57 1.21 -0.33 -4.28
CA PHE A 57 0.52 0.78 -4.93
C PHE A 57 0.59 2.00 -4.03
N LEU A 58 0.79 3.17 -4.64
CA LEU A 58 0.69 4.46 -3.96
C LEU A 58 -0.56 5.18 -4.48
N ILE A 59 -1.50 5.47 -3.58
CA ILE A 59 -2.70 6.26 -3.87
C ILE A 59 -2.42 7.69 -3.41
N PRO A 60 -2.18 8.64 -4.33
CA PRO A 60 -1.89 10.03 -4.00
C PRO A 60 -3.13 10.80 -3.52
N ASP A 61 -4.32 10.36 -3.93
CA ASP A 61 -5.60 11.02 -3.71
C ASP A 61 -6.66 9.96 -3.49
N LEU A 62 -7.23 9.89 -2.27
CA LEU A 62 -8.26 8.92 -1.92
C LEU A 62 -9.59 9.17 -2.66
N ALA A 63 -9.79 10.33 -3.27
CA ALA A 63 -10.99 10.62 -4.07
C ALA A 63 -11.12 9.72 -5.32
N VAL A 64 -10.05 9.00 -5.70
CA VAL A 64 -10.11 7.99 -6.77
C VAL A 64 -10.82 6.70 -6.34
N LEU A 65 -10.93 6.46 -5.04
CA LEU A 65 -11.64 5.32 -4.47
C LEU A 65 -13.12 5.64 -4.31
N THR A 66 -13.95 4.61 -4.36
CA THR A 66 -15.33 4.78 -3.90
C THR A 66 -15.34 5.11 -2.40
N PRO A 67 -16.36 5.82 -1.89
CA PRO A 67 -16.45 6.10 -0.46
C PRO A 67 -16.41 4.85 0.42
N GLN A 68 -16.94 3.73 -0.09
CA GLN A 68 -16.91 2.44 0.59
C GLN A 68 -15.49 1.86 0.66
N GLU A 69 -14.75 1.85 -0.45
CA GLU A 69 -13.35 1.39 -0.46
C GLU A 69 -12.46 2.27 0.42
N SER A 70 -12.61 3.60 0.33
CA SER A 70 -11.87 4.54 1.17
C SER A 70 -12.12 4.31 2.66
N TRP A 71 -13.37 4.02 3.04
CA TRP A 71 -13.72 3.68 4.42
C TRP A 71 -13.18 2.30 4.82
N ASP A 72 -13.43 1.27 4.02
CA ASP A 72 -13.04 -0.10 4.34
C ASP A 72 -11.51 -0.29 4.38
N TRP A 73 -10.77 0.52 3.64
CA TRP A 73 -9.32 0.39 3.51
C TRP A 73 -8.53 1.35 4.40
N PHE A 74 -9.05 2.56 4.62
CA PHE A 74 -8.33 3.64 5.27
C PHE A 74 -9.15 4.41 6.30
N GLU A 75 -10.41 4.04 6.56
CA GLU A 75 -11.33 4.81 7.42
C GLU A 75 -11.42 6.31 7.05
N ASN A 76 -11.21 6.64 5.76
CA ASN A 76 -11.06 8.01 5.24
C ASN A 76 -9.88 8.82 5.82
N GLU A 77 -8.85 8.16 6.36
CA GLU A 77 -7.63 8.80 6.83
C GLU A 77 -6.51 8.73 5.78
N THR A 78 -5.69 9.78 5.71
CA THR A 78 -4.47 9.81 4.91
C THR A 78 -3.27 9.28 5.73
N ALA A 79 -2.11 9.11 5.08
CA ALA A 79 -0.89 8.60 5.71
C ALA A 79 -1.06 7.21 6.37
N GLN A 80 -1.98 6.41 5.86
CA GLN A 80 -2.21 5.03 6.24
C GLN A 80 -1.73 4.03 5.19
N TYR A 81 -1.52 2.78 5.58
CA TYR A 81 -1.30 1.66 4.69
C TYR A 81 -2.32 0.57 4.96
N ILE A 82 -2.58 -0.24 3.94
CA ILE A 82 -3.33 -1.48 4.04
C ILE A 82 -2.64 -2.57 3.24
N VAL A 83 -2.77 -3.82 3.69
CA VAL A 83 -2.43 -4.98 2.90
C VAL A 83 -3.70 -5.72 2.51
N LEU A 84 -3.78 -6.18 1.27
CA LEU A 84 -4.85 -7.01 0.75
C LEU A 84 -4.28 -8.37 0.38
N GLY A 85 -4.90 -9.44 0.89
CA GLY A 85 -4.45 -10.81 0.68
C GLY A 85 -5.59 -11.82 0.73
N GLY A 86 -5.23 -13.10 0.60
CA GLY A 86 -6.18 -14.20 0.54
C GLY A 86 -6.79 -14.43 -0.85
N GLY A 87 -7.87 -15.22 -0.89
CA GLY A 87 -8.59 -15.55 -2.13
C GLY A 87 -9.38 -14.37 -2.70
N VAL A 88 -10.23 -14.63 -3.69
CA VAL A 88 -11.14 -13.62 -4.28
C VAL A 88 -12.54 -13.77 -3.64
N PRO A 89 -13.15 -12.70 -3.11
CA PRO A 89 -12.60 -11.34 -2.97
C PRO A 89 -11.51 -11.28 -1.89
N LYS A 90 -10.52 -10.40 -2.12
CA LYS A 90 -9.42 -10.19 -1.16
C LYS A 90 -9.92 -9.66 0.16
N ARG A 91 -9.21 -10.00 1.23
CA ARG A 91 -9.49 -9.49 2.57
C ARG A 91 -8.53 -8.36 2.89
N ALA A 92 -9.09 -7.35 3.55
CA ALA A 92 -8.37 -6.22 4.10
C ALA A 92 -7.63 -6.58 5.39
N GLY A 93 -6.32 -6.32 5.44
CA GLY A 93 -5.49 -6.42 6.63
C GLY A 93 -4.06 -6.94 6.35
N PRO A 94 -3.11 -6.67 7.27
CA PRO A 94 -3.15 -5.62 8.28
C PRO A 94 -3.17 -4.22 7.64
N TRP A 95 -3.71 -3.25 8.36
CA TRP A 95 -3.69 -1.83 7.99
C TRP A 95 -3.34 -0.98 9.22
N GLY A 96 -2.86 0.25 9.02
CA GLY A 96 -2.43 1.14 10.10
C GLY A 96 -1.68 2.38 9.58
N SER A 97 -1.03 3.11 10.49
CA SER A 97 -0.24 4.29 10.11
C SER A 97 0.98 3.89 9.29
N VAL A 98 1.33 4.69 8.28
CA VAL A 98 2.57 4.53 7.50
C VAL A 98 3.81 4.58 8.39
N ASP A 99 3.75 5.23 9.56
CA ASP A 99 4.82 5.25 10.56
C ASP A 99 5.20 3.85 11.06
N ASP A 100 4.25 2.90 11.03
CA ASP A 100 4.52 1.50 11.36
C ASP A 100 5.46 0.82 10.36
N LEU A 101 5.62 1.39 9.17
CA LEU A 101 6.53 0.91 8.13
C LEU A 101 7.89 1.62 8.16
N LEU A 102 8.04 2.65 8.98
CA LEU A 102 9.27 3.44 9.09
C LEU A 102 10.20 2.91 10.20
N ARG A 103 11.43 3.36 10.20
CA ARG A 103 12.37 3.23 11.32
C ARG A 103 12.17 4.40 12.29
N ARG A 104 12.89 4.36 13.42
CA ARG A 104 12.87 5.45 14.41
C ARG A 104 13.40 6.78 13.86
N ASP A 105 14.22 6.73 12.82
CA ASP A 105 14.78 7.92 12.15
C ASP A 105 13.86 8.46 11.02
N GLY A 106 12.67 7.87 10.84
CA GLY A 106 11.72 8.24 9.78
C GLY A 106 12.03 7.62 8.42
N SER A 107 13.14 6.90 8.24
CA SER A 107 13.44 6.22 6.97
C SER A 107 12.62 4.93 6.79
N PRO A 108 12.30 4.52 5.55
CA PRO A 108 11.57 3.27 5.29
C PRO A 108 12.27 2.02 5.86
N SER A 109 11.50 1.12 6.48
CA SER A 109 12.01 -0.11 7.08
C SER A 109 11.60 -1.36 6.30
N ILE A 110 12.50 -1.89 5.47
CA ILE A 110 12.24 -3.09 4.67
C ILE A 110 11.77 -4.30 5.50
N LEU A 111 12.27 -4.46 6.73
CA LEU A 111 11.87 -5.55 7.62
C LEU A 111 10.42 -5.40 8.09
N ARG A 112 9.97 -4.17 8.36
CA ARG A 112 8.60 -3.89 8.77
C ARG A 112 7.64 -4.03 7.59
N ILE A 113 8.04 -3.56 6.42
CA ILE A 113 7.27 -3.72 5.17
C ILE A 113 7.10 -5.20 4.81
N ARG A 114 8.18 -6.01 4.85
CA ARG A 114 8.08 -7.46 4.64
C ARG A 114 7.19 -8.15 5.65
N ARG A 115 7.16 -7.68 6.91
CA ARG A 115 6.23 -8.19 7.93
C ARG A 115 4.78 -7.83 7.61
N ALA A 116 4.51 -6.65 7.06
CA ALA A 116 3.17 -6.28 6.60
C ALA A 116 2.71 -7.25 5.51
N PHE A 117 3.53 -7.48 4.48
CA PHE A 117 3.26 -8.50 3.46
C PHE A 117 3.02 -9.90 4.05
N ALA A 118 3.90 -10.37 4.93
CA ALA A 118 3.78 -11.70 5.53
C ALA A 118 2.48 -11.90 6.34
N ARG A 119 1.89 -10.81 6.86
CA ARG A 119 0.58 -10.86 7.51
C ARG A 119 -0.56 -10.88 6.48
N GLY A 120 -0.43 -10.16 5.37
CA GLY A 120 -1.36 -10.25 4.24
C GLY A 120 -1.37 -11.63 3.59
N ASP A 121 -0.19 -12.27 3.51
CA ASP A 121 -0.03 -13.65 3.01
C ASP A 121 -0.83 -14.67 3.86
N GLN A 122 -1.28 -14.30 5.06
CA GLN A 122 -2.02 -15.16 6.01
C GLN A 122 -3.55 -14.95 6.00
N LEU A 123 -4.05 -13.98 5.22
CA LEU A 123 -5.49 -13.67 5.13
C LEU A 123 -6.26 -14.67 4.27
#